data_AF-T1C5Y7-F1
#
_entry.id   AF-T1C5Y7-F1
#
_cell.length_a   1.000
_cell.length_b   1.000
_cell.length_c   1.000
_cell.angle_alpha   90.00
_cell.angle_beta   90.00
_cell.angle_gamma   90.00
#
_symmetry.space_group_name_H-M   'P 1'
#
loop_
_entity.id
_entity.type
_entity.pdbx_description
1 polymer ?
#
loop_
_entity_poly.entity_id
_entity_poly.type
_entity_poly.pdbx_seq_one_letter_code
_entity_poly.pdbx_strand_id
1 'polypeptide(L)'
;SLRHITYHLCDFPLWPHGEPRPTCRKYIVKVYESNPGRYFSAMDKLCAIANKYHVGLIPSLFFGFWPSYLSGKPGLSTCTNPKSLSYHIWTRYVTLMVTRYENNPAIWGWEFGNELNLQMDLPNAAQEFPGYKPSWDYTHAQMWELYARFVHLVRQNDPYHIIEAGNSRPRGDSWHNMMDHTWTKDTPSQWAHMLKMDNAAFDVICVHEYGDRA
;
A
#
# COMPACT_ATOMS: atom_id res chain seq x y z
N SER A 1 -1.59 -4.10 28.59
CA SER A 1 -2.28 -3.58 27.40
C SER A 1 -1.41 -3.82 26.18
N LEU A 2 -1.84 -4.65 25.23
CA LEU A 2 -1.18 -4.82 23.94
C LEU A 2 -1.31 -3.50 23.16
N ARG A 3 -0.18 -2.90 22.76
CA ARG A 3 -0.14 -1.70 21.91
C ARG A 3 0.24 -2.15 20.50
N HIS A 4 -0.58 -1.84 19.51
CA HIS A 4 -0.23 -2.02 18.10
C HIS A 4 0.10 -0.65 17.51
N ILE A 5 1.03 -0.61 16.56
CA ILE A 5 1.33 0.58 15.78
C ILE A 5 1.42 0.16 14.32
N THR A 6 0.55 0.70 13.48
CA THR A 6 0.70 0.62 12.02
C THR A 6 1.88 1.51 11.65
N TYR A 7 2.92 0.90 11.08
CA TYR A 7 4.14 1.60 10.69
C TYR A 7 4.24 1.59 9.17
N HIS A 8 4.33 2.76 8.56
CA HIS A 8 4.78 2.83 7.19
C HIS A 8 6.28 2.57 7.17
N LEU A 9 6.74 1.72 6.26
CA LEU A 9 8.16 1.57 5.95
C LEU A 9 8.76 2.91 5.41
N CYS A 10 7.94 3.96 5.30
CA CYS A 10 8.27 5.37 5.06
C CYS A 10 8.90 6.12 6.23
N ASP A 11 8.72 5.63 7.46
CA ASP A 11 9.06 6.37 8.68
C ASP A 11 10.38 5.95 9.32
N PHE A 12 11.24 5.23 8.57
CA PHE A 12 12.55 4.84 9.07
C PHE A 12 13.47 6.06 9.31
N PRO A 13 14.29 6.04 10.37
CA PRO A 13 15.40 6.97 10.56
C PRO A 13 16.59 6.54 9.68
N LEU A 14 16.36 6.39 8.39
CA LEU A 14 17.45 6.29 7.41
C LEU A 14 17.94 7.69 6.99
N TRP A 15 17.27 8.75 7.47
CA TRP A 15 17.53 10.15 7.13
C TRP A 15 18.62 10.77 8.03
N PRO A 16 19.73 11.29 7.47
CA PRO A 16 20.67 12.10 8.22
C PRO A 16 20.00 13.38 8.73
N HIS A 17 20.22 13.74 9.99
CA HIS A 17 19.80 15.05 10.50
C HIS A 17 20.44 16.17 9.67
N GLY A 18 19.63 17.06 9.08
CA GLY A 18 20.10 18.29 8.43
C GLY A 18 19.90 18.40 6.92
N GLU A 19 19.44 17.36 6.23
CA GLU A 19 19.11 17.44 4.80
C GLU A 19 17.60 17.68 4.56
N PRO A 20 17.19 18.33 3.45
CA PRO A 20 15.79 18.51 3.08
C PRO A 20 15.11 17.16 2.80
N ARG A 21 14.03 16.85 3.53
CA ARG A 21 13.26 15.60 3.36
C ARG A 21 12.90 15.39 1.88
N PRO A 22 13.51 14.43 1.16
CA PRO A 22 12.96 13.94 -0.08
C PRO A 22 11.62 13.34 0.30
N THR A 23 10.64 13.38 -0.59
CA THR A 23 9.42 12.58 -0.39
C THR A 23 9.85 11.15 -0.02
N CYS A 24 9.54 10.67 1.20
CA CYS A 24 10.11 9.45 1.80
C CYS A 24 10.12 8.26 0.80
N ARG A 25 9.08 8.22 -0.04
CA ARG A 25 8.91 7.36 -1.21
C ARG A 25 10.16 7.20 -2.10
N LYS A 26 10.82 8.28 -2.52
CA LYS A 26 12.00 8.20 -3.41
C LYS A 26 13.23 7.66 -2.70
N TYR A 27 13.37 7.96 -1.42
CA TYR A 27 14.56 7.58 -0.66
C TYR A 27 14.57 6.10 -0.32
N ILE A 28 13.41 5.54 0.05
CA ILE A 28 13.31 4.14 0.47
C ILE A 28 13.44 3.17 -0.71
N VAL A 29 12.79 3.47 -1.83
CA VAL A 29 12.97 2.72 -3.07
C VAL A 29 14.44 2.73 -3.47
N LYS A 30 15.08 3.92 -3.43
CA LYS A 30 16.51 4.05 -3.71
C LYS A 30 17.37 3.23 -2.75
N VAL A 31 17.08 3.20 -1.44
CA VAL A 31 17.86 2.39 -0.47
C VAL A 31 17.65 0.91 -0.71
N TYR A 32 16.42 0.44 -0.94
CA TYR A 32 16.15 -0.96 -1.27
C TYR A 32 16.88 -1.40 -2.55
N GLU A 33 16.85 -0.59 -3.60
CA GLU A 33 17.49 -0.92 -4.88
C GLU A 33 19.02 -0.85 -4.82
N SER A 34 19.58 0.18 -4.16
CA SER A 34 21.03 0.39 -4.12
C SER A 34 21.76 -0.33 -2.99
N ASN A 35 21.06 -0.65 -1.89
CA ASN A 35 21.64 -1.32 -0.73
C ASN A 35 20.56 -2.11 0.05
N PRO A 36 20.10 -3.25 -0.50
CA PRO A 36 19.08 -4.08 0.15
C PRO A 36 19.52 -4.57 1.53
N GLY A 37 20.83 -4.79 1.75
CA GLY A 37 21.35 -5.18 3.06
C GLY A 37 21.10 -4.13 4.14
N ARG A 38 21.32 -2.84 3.83
CA ARG A 38 20.98 -1.74 4.74
C ARG A 38 19.48 -1.63 4.98
N TYR A 39 18.67 -1.81 3.93
CA TYR A 39 17.21 -1.81 4.04
C TYR A 39 16.71 -2.88 5.02
N PHE A 40 17.10 -4.14 4.80
CA PHE A 40 16.66 -5.24 5.67
C PHE A 40 17.27 -5.16 7.06
N SER A 41 18.51 -4.71 7.22
CA SER A 41 19.10 -4.50 8.56
C SER A 41 18.33 -3.46 9.39
N ALA A 42 17.76 -2.44 8.76
CA ALA A 42 16.92 -1.47 9.48
C ALA A 42 15.61 -2.09 9.96
N MET A 43 14.97 -2.91 9.13
CA MET A 43 13.76 -3.64 9.51
C MET A 43 14.04 -4.72 10.56
N ASP A 44 15.16 -5.45 10.46
CA ASP A 44 15.60 -6.41 11.49
C ASP A 44 15.71 -5.73 12.88
N LYS A 45 16.30 -4.52 12.92
CA LYS A 45 16.41 -3.72 14.15
C LYS A 45 15.04 -3.28 14.67
N LEU A 46 14.12 -2.87 13.78
CA LEU A 46 12.77 -2.49 14.16
C LEU A 46 12.02 -3.68 14.79
N CYS A 47 12.07 -4.86 14.17
CA CYS A 47 11.48 -6.07 14.73
C CYS A 47 12.11 -6.43 16.09
N ALA A 48 13.43 -6.30 16.25
CA ALA A 48 14.09 -6.56 17.53
C ALA A 48 13.62 -5.59 18.63
N ILE A 49 13.44 -4.31 18.31
CA ILE A 49 12.91 -3.29 19.22
C ILE A 49 11.44 -3.60 19.56
N ALA A 50 10.62 -3.88 18.55
CA ALA A 50 9.21 -4.22 18.73
C ALA A 50 9.03 -5.45 19.62
N ASN A 51 9.84 -6.50 19.42
CA ASN A 51 9.89 -7.68 20.29
C ASN A 51 10.26 -7.32 21.73
N LYS A 52 11.33 -6.52 21.92
CA LYS A 52 11.78 -6.08 23.25
C LYS A 52 10.69 -5.35 24.03
N TYR A 53 9.83 -4.61 23.34
CA TYR A 53 8.77 -3.81 23.96
C TYR A 53 7.36 -4.40 23.79
N HIS A 54 7.24 -5.64 23.29
CA HIS A 54 5.96 -6.32 23.05
C HIS A 54 4.97 -5.48 22.21
N VAL A 55 5.49 -4.88 21.14
CA VAL A 55 4.71 -4.10 20.17
C VAL A 55 4.48 -4.93 18.92
N GLY A 56 3.23 -4.96 18.46
CA GLY A 56 2.85 -5.54 17.18
C GLY A 56 3.09 -4.59 16.01
N LEU A 57 3.70 -5.11 14.96
CA LEU A 57 3.94 -4.44 13.69
C LEU A 57 3.00 -4.97 12.63
N ILE A 58 2.37 -4.04 11.91
CA ILE A 58 1.72 -4.31 10.63
C ILE A 58 2.45 -3.46 9.59
N PRO A 59 3.42 -4.02 8.85
CA PRO A 59 4.19 -3.27 7.88
C PRO A 59 3.33 -2.91 6.66
N SER A 60 3.22 -1.62 6.37
CA SER A 60 2.63 -1.10 5.13
C SER A 60 3.65 -1.14 3.99
N LEU A 61 3.42 -2.02 3.02
CA LEU A 61 4.44 -2.36 2.01
C LEU A 61 4.55 -1.35 0.86
N PHE A 62 3.48 -0.62 0.55
CA PHE A 62 3.45 0.32 -0.56
C PHE A 62 2.91 1.70 -0.16
N PHE A 63 3.79 2.72 -0.17
CA PHE A 63 3.37 4.13 -0.08
C PHE A 63 3.38 4.77 -1.48
N GLY A 64 2.20 4.85 -2.09
CA GLY A 64 2.03 5.14 -3.52
C GLY A 64 2.74 4.06 -4.35
N PHE A 65 2.02 3.13 -4.97
CA PHE A 65 2.52 1.87 -5.54
C PHE A 65 3.77 2.02 -6.45
N TRP A 66 4.95 2.16 -5.84
CA TRP A 66 6.19 2.58 -6.48
C TRP A 66 6.69 1.61 -7.56
N PRO A 67 6.35 0.31 -7.55
CA PRO A 67 6.71 -0.57 -8.65
C PRO A 67 6.07 -0.14 -9.98
N SER A 68 4.95 0.59 -9.96
CA SER A 68 4.29 1.06 -11.19
C SER A 68 5.09 2.11 -11.97
N TYR A 69 6.24 2.57 -11.47
CA TYR A 69 7.08 3.58 -12.13
C TYR A 69 8.36 2.99 -12.73
N LEU A 70 8.62 1.68 -12.55
CA LEU A 70 9.91 1.07 -12.87
C LEU A 70 9.99 0.48 -14.28
N SER A 71 8.86 0.19 -14.93
CA SER A 71 8.80 -0.35 -16.29
C SER A 71 9.09 0.66 -17.41
N GLY A 72 9.34 1.93 -17.09
CA GLY A 72 9.40 3.02 -18.08
C GLY A 72 8.06 3.37 -18.73
N LYS A 73 7.01 2.55 -18.54
CA LYS A 73 5.60 2.81 -18.91
C LYS A 73 4.77 2.88 -17.64
N PRO A 74 4.64 4.08 -17.05
CA PRO A 74 4.11 4.18 -15.70
C PRO A 74 2.61 3.86 -15.67
N GLY A 75 2.16 3.05 -14.69
CA GLY A 75 0.75 2.62 -14.53
C GLY A 75 0.58 1.17 -14.04
N LEU A 76 -0.55 0.86 -13.38
CA LEU A 76 -0.80 -0.46 -12.75
C LEU A 76 -0.99 -1.61 -13.74
N SER A 77 -1.36 -1.33 -14.99
CA SER A 77 -1.45 -2.36 -16.02
C SER A 77 -0.12 -3.11 -16.24
N THR A 78 1.02 -2.46 -15.96
CA THR A 78 2.32 -3.15 -15.95
C THR A 78 2.43 -4.06 -14.74
N CYS A 79 1.89 -3.68 -13.60
CA CYS A 79 1.97 -4.42 -12.35
C CYS A 79 1.08 -5.66 -12.31
N THR A 80 0.05 -5.76 -13.14
CA THR A 80 -0.77 -6.97 -13.30
C THR A 80 -0.26 -7.92 -14.40
N ASN A 81 0.61 -7.45 -15.30
CA ASN A 81 1.19 -8.25 -16.37
C ASN A 81 2.40 -9.09 -15.87
N PRO A 82 2.30 -10.45 -15.82
CA PRO A 82 3.37 -11.30 -15.29
C PRO A 82 4.69 -11.27 -16.06
N LYS A 83 4.71 -10.70 -17.27
CA LYS A 83 5.92 -10.55 -18.10
C LYS A 83 6.62 -9.21 -17.89
N SER A 84 6.07 -8.31 -17.08
CA SER A 84 6.62 -6.97 -16.90
C SER A 84 7.69 -6.95 -15.80
N LEU A 85 8.63 -6.01 -15.95
CA LEU A 85 9.61 -5.73 -14.90
C LEU A 85 8.94 -5.31 -13.59
N SER A 86 7.93 -4.44 -13.65
CA SER A 86 7.19 -3.98 -12.47
C SER A 86 6.59 -5.15 -11.69
N TYR A 87 5.99 -6.12 -12.40
CA TYR A 87 5.41 -7.32 -11.81
C TYR A 87 6.45 -8.13 -11.04
N HIS A 88 7.58 -8.44 -11.70
CA HIS A 88 8.65 -9.20 -11.07
C HIS A 88 9.28 -8.49 -9.87
N ILE A 89 9.41 -7.16 -9.92
CA ILE A 89 9.98 -6.39 -8.80
C ILE A 89 9.05 -6.43 -7.60
N TRP A 90 7.77 -6.12 -7.76
CA TRP A 90 6.86 -6.04 -6.61
C TRP A 90 6.60 -7.42 -6.00
N THR A 91 6.41 -8.45 -6.82
CA THR A 91 6.23 -9.83 -6.32
C THR A 91 7.47 -10.29 -5.56
N ARG A 92 8.68 -10.10 -6.11
CA ARG A 92 9.92 -10.42 -5.41
C ARG A 92 10.05 -9.68 -4.09
N TYR A 93 9.72 -8.39 -4.06
CA TYR A 93 9.79 -7.58 -2.84
C TYR A 93 8.86 -8.11 -1.75
N VAL A 94 7.58 -8.40 -2.09
CA VAL A 94 6.62 -8.98 -1.15
C VAL A 94 7.10 -10.34 -0.65
N THR A 95 7.53 -11.23 -1.54
CA THR A 95 8.07 -12.54 -1.13
C THR A 95 9.25 -12.40 -0.17
N LEU A 96 10.21 -11.51 -0.46
CA LEU A 96 11.37 -11.29 0.41
C LEU A 96 10.97 -10.73 1.78
N MET A 97 10.01 -9.81 1.83
CA MET A 97 9.51 -9.25 3.10
C MET A 97 8.81 -10.32 3.92
N VAL A 98 7.85 -11.04 3.33
CA VAL A 98 7.03 -12.03 4.04
C VAL A 98 7.90 -13.19 4.52
N THR A 99 8.66 -13.83 3.63
CA THR A 99 9.50 -15.00 3.99
C THR A 99 10.56 -14.68 5.04
N ARG A 100 11.05 -13.44 5.10
CA ARG A 100 12.07 -13.04 6.08
C ARG A 100 11.50 -12.86 7.49
N TYR A 101 10.25 -12.39 7.60
CA TYR A 101 9.70 -11.91 8.88
C TYR A 101 8.45 -12.63 9.35
N GLU A 102 7.85 -13.53 8.58
CA GLU A 102 6.62 -14.25 8.99
C GLU A 102 6.78 -14.98 10.34
N ASN A 103 7.95 -15.58 10.60
CA ASN A 103 8.21 -16.24 11.89
C ASN A 103 8.65 -15.28 13.02
N ASN A 104 8.65 -13.96 12.78
CA ASN A 104 9.07 -12.98 13.78
C ASN A 104 7.89 -12.58 14.67
N PRO A 105 7.98 -12.74 16.01
CA PRO A 105 6.84 -12.49 16.91
C PRO A 105 6.38 -11.03 16.98
N ALA A 106 7.15 -10.09 16.42
CA ALA A 106 6.73 -8.70 16.29
C ALA A 106 5.75 -8.50 15.13
N ILE A 107 5.70 -9.38 14.13
CA ILE A 107 4.77 -9.25 13.00
C ILE A 107 3.40 -9.73 13.45
N TRP A 108 2.39 -8.87 13.34
CA TRP A 108 0.99 -9.23 13.63
C TRP A 108 0.16 -9.32 12.36
N GLY A 109 0.60 -8.68 11.28
CA GLY A 109 -0.12 -8.63 10.02
C GLY A 109 0.69 -8.01 8.89
N TRP A 110 0.09 -7.97 7.71
CA TRP A 110 0.64 -7.35 6.51
C TRP A 110 -0.36 -6.36 5.92
N GLU A 111 0.07 -5.13 5.69
CA GLU A 111 -0.74 -4.14 4.99
C GLU A 111 -0.24 -3.97 3.57
N PHE A 112 -1.14 -4.02 2.58
CA PHE A 112 -0.79 -3.79 1.18
C PHE A 112 -0.13 -2.42 1.02
N GLY A 113 -0.85 -1.34 1.34
CA GLY A 113 -0.29 -0.01 1.21
C GLY A 113 -1.23 1.11 1.61
N ASN A 114 -0.68 2.29 1.78
CA ASN A 114 -1.41 3.45 2.27
C ASN A 114 -2.32 4.07 1.19
N GLU A 115 -3.64 4.01 1.42
CA GLU A 115 -4.71 4.82 0.82
C GLU A 115 -4.73 4.82 -0.71
N LEU A 116 -4.39 3.69 -1.34
CA LEU A 116 -4.33 3.61 -2.81
C LEU A 116 -5.71 3.70 -3.48
N ASN A 117 -6.79 3.43 -2.75
CA ASN A 117 -8.15 3.67 -3.20
C ASN A 117 -8.44 5.14 -3.53
N LEU A 118 -7.70 6.09 -2.95
CA LEU A 118 -7.83 7.50 -3.27
C LEU A 118 -7.45 7.86 -4.72
N GLN A 119 -6.81 6.96 -5.46
CA GLN A 119 -6.36 7.19 -6.83
C GLN A 119 -7.19 6.44 -7.89
N MET A 120 -8.22 5.68 -7.47
CA MET A 120 -8.97 4.81 -8.37
C MET A 120 -10.10 5.56 -9.11
N ASP A 121 -10.19 5.38 -10.43
CA ASP A 121 -11.25 5.82 -11.34
C ASP A 121 -11.59 7.33 -11.28
N LEU A 122 -10.58 8.18 -11.05
CA LEU A 122 -10.76 9.63 -10.91
C LEU A 122 -11.18 10.28 -12.24
N PRO A 123 -12.42 10.81 -12.36
CA PRO A 123 -12.88 11.47 -13.58
C PRO A 123 -12.10 12.77 -13.83
N ASN A 124 -11.66 13.02 -15.07
CA ASN A 124 -10.99 14.27 -15.46
C ASN A 124 -9.83 14.65 -14.53
N ALA A 125 -9.08 13.66 -14.03
CA ALA A 125 -8.05 13.88 -13.00
C ALA A 125 -6.96 14.89 -13.43
N ALA A 126 -6.66 14.98 -14.73
CA ALA A 126 -5.72 15.97 -15.26
C ALA A 126 -6.22 17.42 -15.11
N GLN A 127 -7.53 17.63 -15.20
CA GLN A 127 -8.18 18.93 -15.00
C GLN A 127 -8.34 19.26 -13.52
N GLU A 128 -8.72 18.27 -12.71
CA GLU A 128 -9.04 18.46 -11.28
C GLU A 128 -7.79 18.59 -10.38
N PHE A 129 -6.67 17.97 -10.77
CA PHE A 129 -5.46 17.93 -9.95
C PHE A 129 -4.25 18.52 -10.69
N PRO A 130 -3.86 19.78 -10.43
CA PRO A 130 -2.66 20.38 -10.99
C PRO A 130 -1.42 19.52 -10.74
N GLY A 131 -0.75 19.09 -11.82
CA GLY A 131 0.43 18.21 -11.75
C GLY A 131 0.11 16.71 -11.78
N TYR A 132 -1.15 16.33 -12.00
CA TYR A 132 -1.55 14.96 -12.27
C TYR A 132 -0.74 14.35 -13.40
N LYS A 133 -0.40 13.06 -13.25
CA LYS A 133 0.25 12.28 -14.30
C LYS A 133 -0.69 11.15 -14.68
N PRO A 134 -0.94 10.90 -15.99
CA PRO A 134 -1.78 9.78 -16.43
C PRO A 134 -1.38 8.42 -15.87
N SER A 135 -0.15 8.26 -15.40
CA SER A 135 0.31 7.06 -14.71
C SER A 135 -0.19 6.86 -13.29
N TRP A 136 -0.94 7.81 -12.76
CA TRP A 136 -1.65 7.73 -11.49
C TRP A 136 -3.11 7.32 -11.69
N ASP A 137 -3.51 7.04 -12.94
CA ASP A 137 -4.84 6.56 -13.27
C ASP A 137 -4.93 5.07 -12.94
N TYR A 138 -5.51 4.77 -11.79
CA TYR A 138 -5.74 3.42 -11.32
C TYR A 138 -7.20 3.10 -11.55
N THR A 139 -7.54 1.90 -11.99
CA THR A 139 -8.94 1.45 -11.96
C THR A 139 -9.18 0.52 -10.80
N HIS A 140 -10.38 0.50 -10.24
CA HIS A 140 -10.76 -0.48 -9.22
C HIS A 140 -10.51 -1.91 -9.72
N ALA A 141 -10.80 -2.21 -10.99
CA ALA A 141 -10.54 -3.52 -11.59
C ALA A 141 -9.05 -3.93 -11.52
N GLN A 142 -8.13 -3.03 -11.88
CA GLN A 142 -6.69 -3.28 -11.79
C GLN A 142 -6.25 -3.45 -10.34
N MET A 143 -6.79 -2.63 -9.44
CA MET A 143 -6.39 -2.70 -8.03
C MET A 143 -6.93 -3.92 -7.30
N TRP A 144 -8.19 -4.31 -7.53
CA TRP A 144 -8.73 -5.54 -6.96
C TRP A 144 -7.95 -6.77 -7.46
N GLU A 145 -7.48 -6.77 -8.72
CA GLU A 145 -6.57 -7.81 -9.20
C GLU A 145 -5.23 -7.81 -8.42
N LEU A 146 -4.63 -6.63 -8.20
CA LEU A 146 -3.39 -6.52 -7.43
C LEU A 146 -3.56 -6.92 -5.98
N TYR A 147 -4.67 -6.55 -5.34
CA TYR A 147 -5.01 -6.98 -3.97
C TYR A 147 -5.13 -8.49 -3.88
N ALA A 148 -5.89 -9.12 -4.79
CA ALA A 148 -6.03 -10.57 -4.81
C ALA A 148 -4.68 -11.29 -4.99
N ARG A 149 -3.82 -10.76 -5.88
CA ARG A 149 -2.46 -11.30 -6.10
C ARG A 149 -1.55 -11.12 -4.89
N PHE A 150 -1.64 -9.98 -4.22
CA PHE A 150 -0.89 -9.71 -3.00
C PHE A 150 -1.27 -10.70 -1.89
N VAL A 151 -2.57 -10.84 -1.62
CA VAL A 151 -3.08 -11.77 -0.60
C VAL A 151 -2.64 -13.19 -0.94
N HIS A 152 -2.77 -13.61 -2.20
CA HIS A 152 -2.29 -14.92 -2.63
C HIS A 152 -0.80 -15.11 -2.34
N LEU A 153 0.04 -14.13 -2.67
CA LEU A 153 1.49 -14.21 -2.49
C LEU A 153 1.89 -14.21 -1.02
N VAL A 154 1.22 -13.42 -0.17
CA VAL A 154 1.43 -13.46 1.28
C VAL A 154 1.03 -14.84 1.80
N ARG A 155 -0.16 -15.34 1.46
CA ARG A 155 -0.67 -16.64 1.94
C ARG A 155 0.17 -17.84 1.51
N GLN A 156 0.88 -17.75 0.39
CA GLN A 156 1.85 -18.78 -0.01
C GLN A 156 3.05 -18.90 0.95
N ASN A 157 3.38 -17.82 1.67
CA ASN A 157 4.58 -17.74 2.51
C ASN A 157 4.23 -17.57 4.01
N ASP A 158 3.05 -17.04 4.33
CA ASP A 158 2.54 -16.76 5.67
C ASP A 158 1.03 -17.08 5.73
N PRO A 159 0.66 -18.28 6.20
CA PRO A 159 -0.73 -18.70 6.25
C PRO A 159 -1.49 -18.19 7.49
N TYR A 160 -0.83 -17.45 8.40
CA TYR A 160 -1.39 -17.19 9.75
C TYR A 160 -1.71 -15.72 10.03
N HIS A 161 -0.84 -14.78 9.65
CA HIS A 161 -1.02 -13.38 10.06
C HIS A 161 -2.16 -12.69 9.30
N ILE A 162 -2.78 -11.68 9.90
CA ILE A 162 -3.84 -10.91 9.23
C ILE A 162 -3.27 -10.14 8.03
N ILE A 163 -4.09 -9.92 7.02
CA ILE A 163 -3.76 -9.13 5.84
C ILE A 163 -4.83 -8.05 5.68
N GLU A 164 -4.39 -6.79 5.53
CA GLU A 164 -5.28 -5.64 5.34
C GLU A 164 -4.86 -4.76 4.16
N ALA A 165 -5.80 -3.95 3.68
CA ALA A 165 -5.58 -3.14 2.49
C ALA A 165 -4.78 -1.86 2.77
N GLY A 166 -4.96 -1.24 3.95
CA GLY A 166 -4.46 0.09 4.27
C GLY A 166 -5.23 1.21 3.58
N ASN A 167 -6.48 0.96 3.17
CA ASN A 167 -7.28 1.90 2.41
C ASN A 167 -7.76 3.08 3.28
N SER A 168 -7.98 4.22 2.64
CA SER A 168 -8.80 5.26 3.24
C SER A 168 -10.26 4.81 3.23
N ARG A 169 -11.14 5.51 3.96
CA ARG A 169 -12.57 5.38 3.69
C ARG A 169 -12.86 5.60 2.19
N PRO A 170 -13.85 4.92 1.59
CA PRO A 170 -14.23 5.23 0.21
C PRO A 170 -14.58 6.72 0.09
N ARG A 171 -14.16 7.33 -1.02
CA ARG A 171 -14.56 8.70 -1.36
C ARG A 171 -16.08 8.77 -1.43
N GLY A 172 -16.62 9.98 -1.26
CA GLY A 172 -18.06 10.21 -1.30
C GLY A 172 -18.69 9.98 -2.68
N ASP A 173 -17.89 9.69 -3.71
CA ASP A 173 -18.24 9.54 -5.12
C ASP A 173 -17.58 8.30 -5.75
N SER A 174 -17.00 7.41 -4.93
CA SER A 174 -16.16 6.30 -5.39
C SER A 174 -16.91 5.32 -6.30
N TRP A 175 -18.20 5.08 -6.01
CA TRP A 175 -19.04 4.21 -6.84
C TRP A 175 -19.34 4.87 -8.19
N HIS A 176 -19.73 6.15 -8.23
CA HIS A 176 -20.02 6.85 -9.48
C HIS A 176 -18.75 7.17 -10.28
N ASN A 177 -17.59 7.31 -9.63
CA ASN A 177 -16.28 7.33 -10.27
C ASN A 177 -16.06 6.06 -11.08
N MET A 178 -16.29 4.89 -10.48
CA MET A 178 -16.11 3.58 -11.11
C MET A 178 -17.16 3.28 -12.19
N MET A 179 -18.43 3.59 -11.94
CA MET A 179 -19.54 3.15 -12.78
C MET A 179 -19.88 4.14 -13.90
N ASP A 180 -19.86 5.43 -13.58
CA ASP A 180 -20.38 6.48 -14.46
C ASP A 180 -19.29 7.47 -14.91
N HIS A 181 -18.07 7.35 -14.35
CA HIS A 181 -17.00 8.32 -14.52
C HIS A 181 -17.45 9.76 -14.22
N THR A 182 -18.17 9.94 -13.12
CA THR A 182 -18.62 11.25 -12.64
C THR A 182 -18.28 11.48 -11.16
N TRP A 183 -18.30 12.74 -10.73
CA TRP A 183 -18.15 13.17 -9.34
C TRP A 183 -19.48 13.17 -8.57
N THR A 184 -20.45 12.38 -9.01
CA THR A 184 -21.76 12.30 -8.36
C THR A 184 -21.62 11.65 -6.99
N LYS A 185 -22.28 12.23 -5.98
CA LYS A 185 -22.23 11.70 -4.63
C LYS A 185 -22.93 10.34 -4.54
N ASP A 186 -22.25 9.38 -3.93
CA ASP A 186 -22.75 8.06 -3.61
C ASP A 186 -23.86 8.11 -2.57
N THR A 187 -24.87 7.27 -2.78
CA THR A 187 -25.82 6.89 -1.73
C THR A 187 -25.11 6.06 -0.64
N PRO A 188 -25.66 5.98 0.59
CA PRO A 188 -25.09 5.13 1.64
C PRO A 188 -24.89 3.67 1.22
N SER A 189 -25.79 3.11 0.41
CA SER A 189 -25.66 1.74 -0.13
C SER A 189 -24.53 1.61 -1.14
N GLN A 190 -24.32 2.60 -2.00
CA GLN A 190 -23.21 2.63 -2.96
C GLN A 190 -21.87 2.77 -2.22
N TRP A 191 -21.80 3.64 -1.23
CA TRP A 191 -20.61 3.80 -0.39
C TRP A 191 -20.27 2.50 0.37
N ALA A 192 -21.26 1.86 0.99
CA ALA A 192 -21.07 0.59 1.70
C ALA A 192 -20.67 -0.55 0.75
N HIS A 193 -21.16 -0.51 -0.49
CA HIS A 193 -20.72 -1.42 -1.54
C HIS A 193 -19.23 -1.25 -1.82
N MET A 194 -18.76 -0.02 -2.02
CA MET A 194 -17.33 0.25 -2.26
C MET A 194 -16.47 -0.18 -1.07
N LEU A 195 -16.88 0.14 0.16
CA LEU A 195 -16.17 -0.30 1.36
C LEU A 195 -15.96 -1.82 1.39
N LYS A 196 -17.01 -2.58 1.06
CA LYS A 196 -16.95 -4.04 1.03
C LYS A 196 -16.05 -4.54 -0.10
N MET A 197 -16.18 -3.99 -1.30
CA MET A 197 -15.44 -4.45 -2.48
C MET A 197 -13.95 -4.15 -2.38
N ASP A 198 -13.59 -2.96 -1.89
CA ASP A 198 -12.18 -2.54 -1.71
C ASP A 198 -11.42 -3.37 -0.68
N ASN A 199 -12.14 -4.08 0.19
CA ASN A 199 -11.57 -4.94 1.22
C ASN A 199 -11.85 -6.44 0.96
N ALA A 200 -12.49 -6.81 -0.15
CA ALA A 200 -13.02 -8.16 -0.36
C ALA A 200 -11.97 -9.27 -0.41
N ALA A 201 -10.72 -8.95 -0.78
CA ALA A 201 -9.62 -9.90 -0.81
C ALA A 201 -8.94 -10.12 0.55
N PHE A 202 -9.18 -9.23 1.52
CA PHE A 202 -8.42 -9.14 2.78
C PHE A 202 -9.17 -9.80 3.95
N ASP A 203 -8.46 -10.08 5.04
CA ASP A 203 -9.07 -10.73 6.21
C ASP A 203 -9.91 -9.75 7.04
N VAL A 204 -9.55 -8.46 7.01
CA VAL A 204 -10.16 -7.40 7.80
C VAL A 204 -10.38 -6.14 6.97
N ILE A 205 -11.36 -5.33 7.40
CA ILE A 205 -11.57 -3.99 6.88
C ILE A 205 -10.67 -3.03 7.66
N CYS A 206 -9.82 -2.30 6.94
CA CYS A 206 -9.02 -1.21 7.47
C CYS A 206 -9.40 0.09 6.77
N VAL A 207 -9.66 1.14 7.56
CA VAL A 207 -10.01 2.47 7.05
C VAL A 207 -9.24 3.54 7.79
N HIS A 208 -8.66 4.48 7.03
CA HIS A 208 -8.20 5.74 7.59
C HIS A 208 -9.35 6.75 7.60
N GLU A 209 -9.59 7.35 8.76
CA GLU A 209 -10.57 8.42 8.96
C GLU A 209 -9.86 9.62 9.60
N TYR A 210 -10.11 10.79 9.05
CA TYR A 210 -9.62 12.06 9.60
C TYR A 210 -10.83 12.92 9.92
N GLY A 211 -10.84 13.50 11.12
CA GLY A 211 -11.87 14.47 11.49
C GLY A 211 -11.84 15.67 10.53
N ASP A 212 -12.99 16.27 10.31
CA ASP A 212 -13.08 17.51 9.54
C ASP A 212 -12.18 18.57 10.19
N ARG A 213 -11.43 19.31 9.37
CA ARG A 213 -10.81 20.55 9.85
C ARG A 213 -11.95 21.52 10.17
N ALA A 214 -12.15 21.77 11.46
CA ALA A 214 -13.03 22.83 11.95
C ALA A 214 -12.66 24.19 11.36
#